data_AF-A0A370JYV4-F1
#
_entry.id   AF-A0A370JYV4-F1
#
_cell.length_a   1.000
_cell.length_b   1.000
_cell.length_c   1.000
_cell.angle_alpha   90.00
_cell.angle_beta   90.00
_cell.angle_gamma   90.00
#
_symmetry.space_group_name_H-M   'P 1'
#
loop_
_entity.id
_entity.type
_entity.pdbx_description
1 polymer ?
#
loop_
_entity_poly.entity_id
_entity_poly.type
_entity_poly.pdbx_seq_one_letter_code
_entity_poly.pdbx_strand_id
1 'polypeptide(L)'
;MIILSMLGTGNYQEVEYIWDGCKARPHRFFQSSLKEWFPEAQLLICVTEEAKNKHGEDILQELTGAKLIDIPSGQNEAEYWQIFNIIQEEIPEGTELVLDITHGFRSLPILALLAVSFLRIAKGVVLKYVLYGAYEAKTDSSAPVFDLTPFVSMLDWATASQYFLETGDAGKFQPLVEARGEKPVNTHLNTAVKGLGSLSSALAANRALEIGEVARETLGSLGEAQKEAWKPQHQPLKLLLPRLKDMLGHLALKKSPSQEDYSQEDYLRQNFALVLWLLQNQQFEKALGLAREWMVSFAQYRRQGSWYPISFDSRKEAEGWLNSCVKGETETPEEWKDFIQLWRDLGNLRNDLMHFGFRESPRGKESIPQEFREKIDKLRDVIRGMNFECPEGMGSPRA
;
A
#
# COMPACT_ATOMS: atom_id res chain seq x y z
N MET A 1 -14.44 18.67 18.67
CA MET A 1 -13.19 17.94 18.97
C MET A 1 -13.40 17.14 20.23
N ILE A 2 -12.85 15.93 20.29
CA ILE A 2 -12.89 15.05 21.47
C ILE A 2 -11.47 14.82 21.96
N ILE A 3 -11.27 14.80 23.28
CA ILE A 3 -10.09 14.21 23.92
C ILE A 3 -10.50 12.84 24.45
N LEU A 4 -9.85 11.78 24.00
CA LEU A 4 -9.96 10.45 24.61
C LEU A 4 -8.76 10.23 25.53
N SER A 5 -9.02 10.06 26.81
CA SER A 5 -8.01 9.79 27.84
C SER A 5 -8.39 8.57 28.66
N MET A 6 -7.45 8.10 29.47
CA MET A 6 -7.57 6.94 30.34
C MET A 6 -7.21 7.37 31.76
N LEU A 7 -7.97 6.92 32.76
CA LEU A 7 -7.63 7.10 34.16
C LEU A 7 -6.91 5.86 34.69
N GLY A 8 -5.78 6.08 35.37
CA GLY A 8 -5.04 5.04 36.06
C GLY A 8 -5.29 5.03 37.56
N THR A 9 -4.66 4.09 38.25
CA THR A 9 -4.69 3.96 39.71
C THR A 9 -3.43 4.52 40.38
N GLY A 10 -2.63 5.31 39.66
CA GLY A 10 -1.38 5.89 40.15
C GLY A 10 -1.59 6.92 41.25
N ASN A 11 -0.56 7.17 42.07
CA ASN A 11 -0.62 8.23 43.07
C ASN A 11 -0.25 9.58 42.42
N TYR A 12 -1.26 10.23 41.85
CA TYR A 12 -1.11 11.50 41.15
C TYR A 12 -0.56 12.61 42.04
N GLN A 13 0.33 13.44 41.48
CA GLN A 13 0.90 14.62 42.11
C GLN A 13 0.75 15.81 41.19
N GLU A 14 0.69 17.02 41.76
CA GLU A 14 0.71 18.24 40.97
C GLU A 14 2.00 18.35 40.16
N VAL A 15 1.85 18.56 38.86
CA VAL A 15 2.95 18.78 37.92
C VAL A 15 2.57 19.84 36.90
N GLU A 16 3.54 20.67 36.54
CA GLU A 16 3.45 21.62 35.44
C GLU A 16 3.83 20.91 34.13
N TYR A 17 2.84 20.49 33.33
CA TYR A 17 3.13 19.87 32.04
C TYR A 17 3.49 20.91 30.97
N ILE A 18 4.47 20.56 30.13
CA ILE A 18 4.96 21.42 29.05
C ILE A 18 4.76 20.72 27.70
N TRP A 19 3.94 21.32 26.83
CA TRP A 19 3.69 20.84 25.48
C TRP A 19 3.99 21.94 24.45
N ASP A 20 4.88 21.65 23.50
CA ASP A 20 5.29 22.60 22.45
C ASP A 20 5.73 23.99 22.99
N GLY A 21 6.45 23.98 24.11
CA GLY A 21 6.89 25.20 24.82
C GLY A 21 5.80 25.91 25.64
N CYS A 22 4.54 25.49 25.53
CA CYS A 22 3.43 25.99 26.32
C CYS A 22 3.33 25.25 27.65
N LYS A 23 3.36 26.00 28.75
CA LYS A 23 3.19 25.47 30.11
C LYS A 23 1.71 25.50 30.50
N ALA A 24 1.18 24.37 30.96
CA ALA A 24 -0.08 24.34 31.66
C ALA A 24 0.12 24.73 33.14
N ARG A 25 -0.93 25.16 33.82
CA ARG A 25 -0.89 25.28 35.29
C ARG A 25 -0.56 23.93 35.94
N PRO A 26 0.00 23.94 37.18
CA PRO A 26 0.18 22.71 37.94
C PRO A 26 -1.17 22.04 38.18
N HIS A 27 -1.33 20.83 37.67
CA HIS A 27 -2.53 20.02 37.83
C HIS A 27 -2.15 18.66 38.37
N ARG A 28 -3.07 18.05 39.13
CA ARG A 28 -2.88 16.69 39.66
C ARG A 28 -3.09 15.65 38.57
N PHE A 29 -4.05 15.87 37.68
CA PHE A 29 -4.37 14.98 36.57
C PHE A 29 -3.90 15.58 35.24
N PHE A 30 -3.22 14.77 34.42
CA PHE A 30 -2.78 15.22 33.09
C PHE A 30 -3.95 15.67 32.19
N GLN A 31 -5.12 15.05 32.40
CA GLN A 31 -6.37 15.40 31.74
C GLN A 31 -6.75 16.88 31.90
N SER A 32 -6.37 17.50 33.02
CA SER A 32 -6.63 18.92 33.27
C SER A 32 -5.73 19.82 32.44
N SER A 33 -4.46 19.44 32.25
CA SER A 33 -3.56 20.12 31.31
C SER A 33 -4.08 20.04 29.88
N LEU A 34 -4.59 18.87 29.46
CA LEU A 34 -5.22 18.72 28.14
C LEU A 34 -6.46 19.62 27.98
N LYS A 35 -7.32 19.68 29.00
CA LYS A 35 -8.50 20.54 28.96
C LYS A 35 -8.14 22.02 28.94
N GLU A 36 -7.02 22.42 29.55
CA GLU A 36 -6.49 23.79 29.48
C GLU A 36 -6.01 24.15 28.06
N TRP A 37 -5.32 23.24 27.37
CA TRP A 37 -4.88 23.46 25.98
C TRP A 37 -6.01 23.35 24.95
N PHE A 38 -7.03 22.55 25.23
CA PHE A 38 -8.19 22.35 24.36
C PHE A 38 -9.51 22.65 25.11
N PRO A 39 -9.79 23.92 25.44
CA PRO A 39 -10.90 24.30 26.32
C PRO A 39 -12.27 23.91 25.76
N GLU A 40 -12.44 23.90 24.44
CA GLU A 40 -13.70 23.55 23.76
C GLU A 40 -13.85 22.05 23.49
N ALA A 41 -12.82 21.23 23.74
CA ALA A 41 -12.88 19.81 23.45
C ALA A 41 -13.72 19.05 24.51
N GLN A 42 -14.57 18.14 24.06
CA GLN A 42 -15.25 17.22 24.96
C GLN A 42 -14.24 16.20 25.50
N LEU A 43 -14.15 16.07 26.83
CA LEU A 43 -13.21 15.16 27.47
C LEU A 43 -13.92 13.86 27.84
N LEU A 44 -13.51 12.78 27.18
CA LEU A 44 -13.93 11.41 27.42
C LEU A 44 -12.81 10.68 28.18
N ILE A 45 -13.11 10.21 29.39
CA ILE A 45 -12.13 9.53 30.24
C ILE A 45 -12.57 8.09 30.43
N CYS A 46 -11.89 7.17 29.78
CA CYS A 46 -12.08 5.76 30.00
C CYS A 46 -11.54 5.36 31.38
N VAL A 47 -12.38 4.71 32.18
CA VAL A 47 -12.08 4.32 33.56
C VAL A 47 -12.37 2.84 33.76
N THR A 48 -11.44 2.13 34.38
CA THR A 48 -11.74 0.82 34.97
C THR A 48 -12.43 1.01 36.31
N GLU A 49 -13.10 -0.04 36.81
CA GLU A 49 -13.74 0.00 38.13
C GLU A 49 -12.78 0.46 39.24
N GLU A 50 -11.56 -0.08 39.25
CA GLU A 50 -10.52 0.28 40.22
C GLU A 50 -10.10 1.77 40.12
N ALA A 51 -9.89 2.27 38.89
CA ALA A 51 -9.50 3.66 38.67
C ALA A 51 -10.62 4.63 39.06
N LYS A 52 -11.86 4.28 38.71
CA LYS A 52 -13.06 5.05 39.06
C LYS A 52 -13.25 5.13 40.58
N ASN A 53 -13.11 4.01 41.29
CA ASN A 53 -13.24 3.98 42.75
C ASN A 53 -12.14 4.79 43.44
N LYS A 54 -10.94 4.84 42.88
CA LYS A 54 -9.80 5.55 43.51
C LYS A 54 -9.79 7.05 43.22
N HIS A 55 -10.14 7.47 42.00
CA HIS A 55 -9.93 8.84 41.53
C HIS A 55 -11.11 9.47 40.78
N GLY A 56 -12.22 8.74 40.60
CA GLY A 56 -13.37 9.19 39.81
C GLY A 56 -14.05 10.45 40.36
N GLU A 57 -14.21 10.55 41.69
CA GLU A 57 -14.78 11.76 42.31
C GLU A 57 -13.81 12.95 42.21
N ASP A 58 -12.55 12.74 42.54
CA ASP A 58 -11.49 13.76 42.48
C ASP A 58 -11.40 14.40 41.09
N ILE A 59 -11.36 13.59 40.03
CA ILE A 59 -11.20 14.10 38.66
C ILE A 59 -12.44 14.85 38.18
N LEU A 60 -13.65 14.45 38.61
CA LEU A 60 -14.89 15.16 38.27
C LEU A 60 -15.03 16.49 39.00
N GLN A 61 -14.47 16.61 40.21
CA GLN A 61 -14.38 17.89 40.92
C GLN A 61 -13.43 18.87 40.21
N GLU A 62 -12.30 18.37 39.70
CA GLU A 62 -11.33 19.18 38.96
C GLU A 62 -11.82 19.53 37.54
N LEU A 63 -12.49 18.59 36.86
CA LEU A 63 -12.91 18.70 35.46
C LEU A 63 -14.44 18.62 35.33
N THR A 64 -15.10 19.70 35.74
CA THR A 64 -16.55 19.86 35.56
C THR A 64 -16.92 19.77 34.08
N GLY A 65 -17.62 18.70 33.69
CA GLY A 65 -18.01 18.41 32.30
C GLY A 65 -17.22 17.30 31.59
N ALA A 66 -16.24 16.67 32.26
CA ALA A 66 -15.67 15.42 31.77
C ALA A 66 -16.70 14.28 31.84
N LYS A 67 -16.72 13.40 30.84
CA LYS A 67 -17.55 12.19 30.83
C LYS A 67 -16.67 10.98 31.14
N LEU A 68 -16.95 10.30 32.26
CA LEU A 68 -16.35 9.01 32.56
C LEU A 68 -17.03 7.92 31.73
N ILE A 69 -16.23 7.05 31.11
CA ILE A 69 -16.68 5.92 30.30
C ILE A 69 -16.15 4.64 30.97
N ASP A 70 -17.06 3.83 31.48
CA ASP A 70 -16.69 2.56 32.12
C ASP A 70 -16.14 1.58 31.08
N ILE A 71 -14.94 1.06 31.31
CA ILE A 71 -14.31 0.03 30.48
C ILE A 71 -13.82 -1.14 31.35
N PRO A 72 -13.76 -2.38 30.83
CA PRO A 72 -13.13 -3.46 31.56
C PRO A 72 -11.60 -3.26 31.63
N SER A 73 -10.94 -4.07 32.47
CA SER A 73 -9.51 -3.98 32.71
C SER A 73 -8.60 -4.37 31.52
N GLY A 74 -9.13 -5.09 30.54
CA GLY A 74 -8.36 -5.61 29.42
C GLY A 74 -7.49 -6.81 29.84
N GLN A 75 -8.04 -7.78 30.55
CA GLN A 75 -7.29 -8.96 31.00
C GLN A 75 -7.29 -10.12 29.98
N ASN A 76 -8.20 -10.11 29.01
CA ASN A 76 -8.38 -11.15 28.03
C ASN A 76 -8.95 -10.59 26.71
N GLU A 77 -8.98 -11.41 25.66
CA GLU A 77 -9.43 -11.00 24.33
C GLU A 77 -10.88 -10.49 24.30
N ALA A 78 -11.78 -11.11 25.06
CA ALA A 78 -13.18 -10.66 25.11
C ALA A 78 -13.29 -9.24 25.67
N GLU A 79 -12.51 -8.91 26.71
CA GLU A 79 -12.43 -7.56 27.24
C GLU A 79 -11.82 -6.56 26.24
N TYR A 80 -10.85 -6.97 25.41
CA TYR A 80 -10.31 -6.09 24.36
C TYR A 80 -11.39 -5.66 23.37
N TRP A 81 -12.23 -6.60 22.93
CA TRP A 81 -13.35 -6.31 22.04
C TRP A 81 -14.44 -5.47 22.71
N GLN A 82 -14.70 -5.67 24.00
CA GLN A 82 -15.59 -4.78 24.76
C GLN A 82 -15.06 -3.35 24.82
N ILE A 83 -13.76 -3.16 25.10
CA ILE A 83 -13.13 -1.85 25.08
C ILE A 83 -13.26 -1.19 23.70
N PHE A 84 -12.99 -1.93 22.63
CA PHE A 84 -13.17 -1.44 21.26
C PHE A 84 -14.61 -0.99 21.00
N ASN A 85 -15.60 -1.79 21.38
CA ASN A 85 -17.02 -1.48 21.18
C ASN A 85 -17.44 -0.22 21.93
N ILE A 86 -17.00 -0.07 23.18
CA ILE A 86 -17.30 1.10 24.00
C ILE A 86 -16.65 2.36 23.39
N ILE A 87 -15.37 2.29 23.02
CA ILE A 87 -14.66 3.42 22.41
C ILE A 87 -15.31 3.82 21.09
N GLN A 88 -15.67 2.86 20.23
CA GLN A 88 -16.26 3.20 18.95
C GLN A 88 -17.66 3.81 19.11
N GLU A 89 -18.50 3.35 20.03
CA GLU A 89 -19.84 3.93 20.27
C GLU A 89 -19.76 5.41 20.69
N GLU A 90 -18.73 5.75 21.46
CA GLU A 90 -18.52 7.09 22.02
C GLU A 90 -17.86 8.06 21.06
N ILE A 91 -17.22 7.58 19.98
CA ILE A 91 -16.55 8.42 18.97
C ILE A 91 -17.43 8.55 17.71
N PRO A 92 -17.98 9.74 17.45
CA PRO A 92 -18.78 10.00 16.26
C PRO A 92 -17.95 10.06 14.97
N GLU A 93 -18.62 9.88 13.83
CA GLU A 93 -18.02 10.03 12.50
C GLU A 93 -17.45 11.44 12.27
N GLY A 94 -16.33 11.50 11.54
CA GLY A 94 -15.67 12.76 11.15
C GLY A 94 -15.04 13.55 12.29
N THR A 95 -15.04 13.02 13.52
CA THR A 95 -14.59 13.76 14.70
C THR A 95 -13.09 14.02 14.68
N GLU A 96 -12.69 15.25 15.03
CA GLU A 96 -11.31 15.56 15.40
C GLU A 96 -11.00 15.05 16.80
N LEU A 97 -9.96 14.22 16.92
CA LEU A 97 -9.62 13.51 18.14
C LEU A 97 -8.20 13.84 18.62
N VAL A 98 -8.07 14.08 19.93
CA VAL A 98 -6.81 14.05 20.68
C VAL A 98 -6.79 12.77 21.50
N LEU A 99 -5.78 11.94 21.32
CA LEU A 99 -5.60 10.71 22.09
C LEU A 99 -4.52 10.93 23.15
N ASP A 100 -4.89 10.72 24.40
CA ASP A 100 -3.96 10.68 25.52
C ASP A 100 -3.56 9.24 25.83
N ILE A 101 -2.24 8.99 25.84
CA ILE A 101 -1.65 7.69 26.19
C ILE A 101 -0.79 7.75 27.46
N THR A 102 -0.94 8.79 28.26
CA THR A 102 -0.17 9.07 29.49
C THR A 102 -0.40 8.04 30.58
N HIS A 103 -1.66 7.69 30.78
CA HIS A 103 -2.09 6.78 31.82
C HIS A 103 -2.85 5.62 31.20
N GLY A 104 -2.82 4.48 31.87
CA GLY A 104 -3.45 3.26 31.41
C GLY A 104 -2.64 2.07 31.88
N PHE A 105 -3.32 1.09 32.45
CA PHE A 105 -2.68 -0.13 32.89
C PHE A 105 -2.16 -0.90 31.66
N ARG A 106 -0.85 -1.14 31.60
CA ARG A 106 -0.21 -2.05 30.64
C ARG A 106 -0.56 -1.76 29.16
N SER A 107 -1.57 -2.45 28.62
CA SER A 107 -1.93 -2.53 27.21
C SER A 107 -3.02 -1.53 26.78
N LEU A 108 -3.75 -0.91 27.72
CA LEU A 108 -4.90 -0.06 27.38
C LEU A 108 -4.57 1.11 26.42
N PRO A 109 -3.47 1.87 26.59
CA PRO A 109 -3.14 2.93 25.65
C PRO A 109 -2.85 2.41 24.23
N ILE A 110 -2.26 1.22 24.12
CA ILE A 110 -2.01 0.56 22.83
C ILE A 110 -3.33 0.13 22.19
N LEU A 111 -4.23 -0.48 22.97
CA LEU A 111 -5.56 -0.88 22.49
C LEU A 111 -6.36 0.33 22.00
N ALA A 112 -6.33 1.45 22.73
CA ALA A 112 -6.98 2.69 22.34
C ALA A 112 -6.38 3.25 21.05
N LEU A 113 -5.05 3.28 20.92
CA LEU A 113 -4.39 3.71 19.68
C LEU A 113 -4.78 2.83 18.49
N LEU A 114 -4.86 1.51 18.65
CA LEU A 114 -5.29 0.58 17.60
C LEU A 114 -6.76 0.79 17.22
N ALA A 115 -7.66 0.93 18.22
CA ALA A 115 -9.07 1.21 18.00
C ALA A 115 -9.25 2.53 17.24
N VAL A 116 -8.64 3.61 17.71
CA VAL A 116 -8.68 4.92 17.06
C VAL A 116 -8.10 4.86 15.65
N SER A 117 -6.99 4.14 15.45
CA SER A 117 -6.38 3.96 14.13
C SER A 117 -7.33 3.27 13.15
N PHE A 118 -8.10 2.28 13.61
CA PHE A 118 -9.16 1.68 12.80
C PHE A 118 -10.31 2.66 12.54
N LEU A 119 -10.72 3.47 13.52
CA LEU A 119 -11.78 4.47 13.38
C LEU A 119 -11.42 5.62 12.44
N ARG A 120 -10.12 5.93 12.23
CA ARG A 120 -9.68 6.85 11.16
C ARG A 120 -10.21 6.39 9.80
N ILE A 121 -10.24 5.08 9.56
CA ILE A 121 -10.71 4.48 8.31
C ILE A 121 -12.22 4.27 8.36
N ALA A 122 -12.73 3.63 9.42
CA ALA A 122 -14.13 3.21 9.49
C ALA A 122 -15.12 4.38 9.71
N LYS A 123 -14.69 5.43 10.42
CA LYS A 123 -15.53 6.58 10.80
C LYS A 123 -14.99 7.91 10.30
N GLY A 124 -13.88 7.93 9.55
CA GLY A 124 -13.25 9.18 9.11
C GLY A 124 -12.73 10.05 10.25
N VAL A 125 -12.38 9.45 11.41
CA VAL A 125 -11.84 10.18 12.56
C VAL A 125 -10.54 10.87 12.17
N VAL A 126 -10.43 12.16 12.50
CA VAL A 126 -9.22 12.96 12.27
C VAL A 126 -8.40 12.98 13.55
N LEU A 127 -7.44 12.06 13.66
CA LEU A 127 -6.51 12.03 14.79
C LEU A 127 -5.54 13.22 14.70
N LYS A 128 -5.78 14.26 15.51
CA LYS A 128 -5.01 15.50 15.53
C LYS A 128 -3.71 15.33 16.31
N TYR A 129 -3.81 14.73 17.49
CA TYR A 129 -2.69 14.58 18.41
C TYR A 129 -2.70 13.22 19.11
N VAL A 130 -1.52 12.65 19.34
CA VAL A 130 -1.28 11.54 20.27
C VAL A 130 -0.30 12.01 21.31
N LEU A 131 -0.78 12.32 22.51
CA LEU A 131 -0.01 12.99 23.56
C LEU A 131 0.32 12.03 24.70
N TYR A 132 1.57 12.10 25.16
CA TYR A 132 2.09 11.36 26.30
C TYR A 132 2.75 12.32 27.30
N GLY A 133 2.09 12.57 28.43
CA GLY A 133 2.61 13.34 29.55
C GLY A 133 3.65 12.54 30.32
N ALA A 134 4.92 12.71 29.99
CA ALA A 134 6.02 11.93 30.54
C ALA A 134 6.38 12.36 31.97
N TYR A 135 5.52 12.05 32.94
CA TYR A 135 5.69 12.39 34.35
C TYR A 135 7.04 11.92 34.92
N GLU A 136 7.51 10.74 34.51
CA GLU A 136 8.79 10.17 34.95
C GLU A 136 10.00 10.95 34.43
N ALA A 137 9.84 11.75 33.37
CA ALA A 137 10.87 12.62 32.81
C ALA A 137 10.84 14.03 33.41
N LYS A 138 10.18 14.22 34.57
CA LYS A 138 10.10 15.52 35.23
C LYS A 138 11.46 16.06 35.63
N THR A 139 11.65 17.35 35.43
CA THR A 139 12.76 18.14 35.94
C THR A 139 12.20 19.24 36.81
N ASP A 140 12.65 19.31 38.07
CA ASP A 140 12.03 20.15 39.10
C ASP A 140 10.53 19.86 39.26
N SER A 141 9.67 20.86 39.04
CA SER A 141 8.21 20.78 39.14
C SER A 141 7.50 20.56 37.80
N SER A 142 8.26 20.43 36.70
CA SER A 142 7.70 20.41 35.35
C SER A 142 8.01 19.11 34.63
N ALA A 143 7.04 18.60 33.85
CA ALA A 143 7.19 17.38 33.06
C ALA A 143 6.91 17.64 31.57
N PRO A 144 7.69 17.07 30.65
CA PRO A 144 7.44 17.24 29.23
C PRO A 144 6.25 16.41 28.76
N VAL A 145 5.56 16.90 27.73
CA VAL A 145 4.58 16.14 26.94
C VAL A 145 5.20 15.82 25.59
N PHE A 146 5.26 14.54 25.25
CA PHE A 146 5.70 14.08 23.95
C PHE A 146 4.50 13.95 23.01
N ASP A 147 4.62 14.56 21.84
CA ASP A 147 3.67 14.39 20.74
C ASP A 147 4.15 13.27 19.81
N LEU A 148 3.42 12.16 19.82
CA LEU A 148 3.71 10.95 19.06
C LEU A 148 2.93 10.88 17.75
N THR A 149 2.15 11.91 17.42
CA THR A 149 1.41 12.04 16.15
C THR A 149 2.28 11.77 14.92
N PRO A 150 3.54 12.26 14.83
CA PRO A 150 4.38 12.00 13.66
C PRO A 150 4.56 10.50 13.39
N PHE A 151 4.54 9.65 14.42
CA PHE A 151 4.74 8.21 14.30
C PHE A 151 3.46 7.45 13.92
N VAL A 152 2.27 8.05 14.08
CA VAL A 152 1.01 7.47 13.58
C VAL A 152 1.07 7.27 12.06
N SER A 153 1.79 8.14 11.34
CA SER A 153 2.01 8.04 9.91
C SER A 153 2.69 6.73 9.47
N MET A 154 3.33 5.99 10.40
CA MET A 154 3.89 4.67 10.12
C MET A 154 2.82 3.67 9.65
N LEU A 155 1.59 3.77 10.15
CA LEU A 155 0.46 2.95 9.69
C LEU A 155 0.08 3.31 8.26
N ASP A 156 0.14 4.59 7.93
CA ASP A 156 -0.15 5.10 6.59
C ASP A 156 0.93 4.66 5.60
N TRP A 157 2.22 4.71 6.01
CA TRP A 157 3.35 4.15 5.25
C TRP A 157 3.20 2.65 5.01
N ALA A 158 2.90 1.86 6.04
CA ALA A 158 2.69 0.42 5.90
C ALA A 158 1.56 0.12 4.90
N THR A 159 0.43 0.82 5.03
CA THR A 159 -0.72 0.69 4.15
C THR A 159 -0.39 1.09 2.71
N ALA A 160 0.30 2.22 2.49
CA ALA A 160 0.69 2.69 1.16
C ALA A 160 1.62 1.70 0.48
N SER A 161 2.55 1.14 1.24
CA SER A 161 3.58 0.22 0.75
C SER A 161 3.00 -1.13 0.35
N GLN A 162 2.18 -1.72 1.21
CA GLN A 162 1.51 -2.98 0.90
C GLN A 162 0.59 -2.81 -0.31
N TYR A 163 -0.22 -1.74 -0.33
CA TYR A 163 -1.14 -1.47 -1.43
C TYR A 163 -0.41 -1.31 -2.76
N PHE A 164 0.71 -0.57 -2.80
CA PHE A 164 1.51 -0.44 -4.01
C PHE A 164 2.13 -1.77 -4.45
N LEU A 165 2.71 -2.54 -3.53
CA LEU A 165 3.37 -3.80 -3.86
C LEU A 165 2.41 -4.86 -4.41
N GLU A 166 1.16 -4.86 -3.95
CA GLU A 166 0.11 -5.80 -4.38
C GLU A 166 -0.63 -5.35 -5.65
N THR A 167 -0.81 -4.04 -5.85
CA THR A 167 -1.70 -3.53 -6.91
C THR A 167 -0.97 -2.74 -7.99
N GLY A 168 0.24 -2.25 -7.70
CA GLY A 168 0.97 -1.26 -8.49
C GLY A 168 0.46 0.17 -8.31
N ASP A 169 -0.49 0.41 -7.41
CA ASP A 169 -1.09 1.74 -7.17
C ASP A 169 -0.33 2.51 -6.07
N ALA A 170 0.30 3.61 -6.49
CA ALA A 170 1.13 4.47 -5.66
C ALA A 170 0.39 5.70 -5.13
N GLY A 171 -0.92 5.82 -5.34
CA GLY A 171 -1.71 6.99 -4.97
C GLY A 171 -1.61 7.35 -3.48
N LYS A 172 -1.32 6.36 -2.63
CA LYS A 172 -1.12 6.57 -1.18
C LYS A 172 0.26 7.12 -0.79
N PHE A 173 1.27 7.06 -1.66
CA PHE A 173 2.59 7.62 -1.36
C PHE A 173 2.65 9.14 -1.53
N GLN A 174 1.92 9.68 -2.50
CA GLN A 174 1.92 11.11 -2.80
C GLN A 174 1.62 12.00 -1.58
N PRO A 175 0.54 11.79 -0.82
CA PRO A 175 0.25 12.62 0.36
C PRO A 175 1.27 12.46 1.50
N LEU A 176 2.03 11.36 1.54
CA LEU A 176 3.06 11.11 2.57
C LEU A 176 4.39 11.81 2.27
N VAL A 177 4.63 12.17 1.02
CA VAL A 177 5.86 12.84 0.56
C VAL A 177 5.61 14.33 0.27
N GLU A 178 4.47 14.67 -0.32
CA GLU A 178 4.12 16.04 -0.68
C GLU A 178 3.42 16.75 0.49
N ALA A 179 4.20 17.29 1.43
CA ALA A 179 3.65 18.24 2.42
C ALA A 179 3.18 19.51 1.71
N ARG A 180 1.87 19.80 1.75
CA ARG A 180 1.27 20.94 1.03
C ARG A 180 1.92 22.26 1.47
N GLY A 181 2.48 23.01 0.52
CA GLY A 181 2.99 24.37 0.73
C GLY A 181 4.48 24.47 1.09
N GLU A 182 5.18 23.35 1.28
CA GLU A 182 6.62 23.36 1.58
C GLU A 182 7.49 23.10 0.34
N LYS A 183 8.66 23.74 0.27
CA LYS A 183 9.67 23.38 -0.72
C LYS A 183 10.20 21.96 -0.42
N PRO A 184 10.30 21.08 -1.42
CA PRO A 184 10.84 19.76 -1.20
C PRO A 184 12.33 19.81 -0.87
N VAL A 185 12.72 19.08 0.16
CA VAL A 185 14.13 18.84 0.51
C VAL A 185 14.79 17.91 -0.50
N ASN A 186 14.01 17.01 -1.11
CA ASN A 186 14.45 16.03 -2.09
C ASN A 186 13.54 16.14 -3.31
N THR A 187 14.00 16.83 -4.36
CA THR A 187 13.20 17.07 -5.57
C THR A 187 13.03 15.79 -6.38
N HIS A 188 14.08 14.96 -6.43
CA HIS A 188 14.04 13.68 -7.14
C HIS A 188 13.09 12.68 -6.49
N LEU A 189 12.91 12.72 -5.17
CA LEU A 189 11.91 11.92 -4.48
C LEU A 189 10.49 12.30 -4.91
N ASN A 190 10.19 13.59 -4.99
CA ASN A 190 8.90 14.05 -5.50
C ASN A 190 8.70 13.61 -6.97
N THR A 191 9.73 13.75 -7.81
CA THR A 191 9.69 13.26 -9.20
C THR A 191 9.45 11.75 -9.25
N ALA A 192 10.12 10.98 -8.40
CA ALA A 192 9.94 9.54 -8.32
C ALA A 192 8.53 9.16 -7.88
N VAL A 193 7.96 9.82 -6.87
CA VAL A 193 6.58 9.55 -6.43
C VAL A 193 5.55 9.91 -7.49
N LYS A 194 5.78 10.99 -8.25
CA LYS A 194 4.97 11.29 -9.45
C LYS A 194 5.13 10.21 -10.53
N GLY A 195 6.35 9.73 -10.77
CA GLY A 195 6.62 8.62 -11.68
C GLY A 195 5.89 7.33 -11.27
N LEU A 196 5.87 7.01 -9.97
CA LEU A 196 5.07 5.92 -9.42
C LEU A 196 3.57 6.11 -9.68
N GLY A 197 3.05 7.34 -9.55
CA GLY A 197 1.66 7.68 -9.91
C GLY A 197 1.35 7.53 -11.41
N SER A 198 2.28 7.94 -12.28
CA SER A 198 2.18 7.71 -13.73
C SER A 198 2.19 6.22 -14.06
N LEU A 199 3.06 5.44 -13.41
CA LEU A 199 3.11 3.98 -13.56
C LEU A 199 1.79 3.33 -13.15
N SER A 200 1.24 3.76 -12.00
CA SER A 200 -0.07 3.32 -11.50
C SER A 200 -1.17 3.55 -12.55
N SER A 201 -1.18 4.73 -13.14
CA SER A 201 -2.15 5.11 -14.18
C SER A 201 -1.99 4.27 -15.45
N ALA A 202 -0.75 4.01 -15.88
CA ALA A 202 -0.46 3.17 -17.04
C ALA A 202 -0.87 1.70 -16.81
N LEU A 203 -0.63 1.15 -15.61
CA LEU A 203 -1.07 -0.18 -15.20
C LEU A 203 -2.60 -0.30 -15.11
N ALA A 204 -3.27 0.73 -14.61
CA ALA A 204 -4.73 0.78 -14.56
C ALA A 204 -5.34 0.82 -15.97
N ALA A 205 -4.73 1.57 -16.90
CA ALA A 205 -5.21 1.75 -18.27
C ALA A 205 -4.68 0.71 -19.28
N ASN A 206 -3.98 -0.34 -18.82
CA ASN A 206 -3.37 -1.37 -19.66
C ASN A 206 -2.46 -0.81 -20.78
N ARG A 207 -1.70 0.26 -20.47
CA ARG A 207 -0.75 0.89 -21.40
C ARG A 207 0.60 0.17 -21.36
N ALA A 208 0.59 -1.10 -21.75
CA ALA A 208 1.79 -1.96 -21.79
C ALA A 208 2.98 -1.29 -22.47
N LEU A 209 2.72 -0.50 -23.51
CA LEU A 209 3.78 0.16 -24.26
C LEU A 209 4.48 1.32 -23.52
N GLU A 210 3.79 1.92 -22.55
CA GLU A 210 4.26 3.07 -21.77
C GLU A 210 4.95 2.62 -20.48
N ILE A 211 4.45 1.53 -19.87
CA ILE A 211 4.86 1.05 -18.54
C ILE A 211 6.37 0.90 -18.41
N GLY A 212 7.03 0.33 -19.42
CA GLY A 212 8.45 0.05 -19.35
C GLY A 212 9.33 1.30 -19.31
N GLU A 213 8.95 2.36 -20.05
CA GLU A 213 9.69 3.62 -20.04
C GLU A 213 9.44 4.39 -18.75
N VAL A 214 8.19 4.45 -18.30
CA VAL A 214 7.81 5.10 -17.03
C VAL A 214 8.52 4.43 -15.84
N ALA A 215 8.59 3.09 -15.82
CA ALA A 215 9.32 2.37 -14.79
C ALA A 215 10.83 2.70 -14.80
N ARG A 216 11.45 2.79 -15.99
CA ARG A 216 12.87 3.16 -16.15
C ARG A 216 13.16 4.57 -15.63
N GLU A 217 12.34 5.55 -16.02
CA GLU A 217 12.50 6.95 -15.57
C GLU A 217 12.29 7.09 -14.06
N THR A 218 11.32 6.36 -13.53
CA THR A 218 11.04 6.30 -12.09
C THR A 218 12.22 5.69 -11.33
N LEU A 219 12.82 4.59 -11.83
CA LEU A 219 14.03 4.01 -11.26
C LEU A 219 15.20 5.00 -11.24
N GLY A 220 15.41 5.74 -12.33
CA GLY A 220 16.44 6.78 -12.40
C GLY A 220 16.22 7.84 -11.31
N SER A 221 14.98 8.33 -11.20
CA SER A 221 14.60 9.32 -10.18
C SER A 221 14.80 8.80 -8.75
N LEU A 222 14.44 7.54 -8.47
CA LEU A 222 14.72 6.90 -7.17
C LEU A 222 16.22 6.71 -6.92
N GLY A 223 17.00 6.49 -7.98
CA GLY A 223 18.46 6.44 -7.95
C GLY A 223 19.08 7.75 -7.46
N GLU A 224 18.67 8.87 -8.04
CA GLU A 224 19.13 10.20 -7.63
C GLU A 224 18.59 10.60 -6.25
N ALA A 225 17.31 10.34 -5.98
CA ALA A 225 16.70 10.63 -4.68
C ALA A 225 17.48 10.00 -3.52
N GLN A 226 18.00 8.77 -3.68
CA GLN A 226 18.77 8.08 -2.65
C GLN A 226 20.07 8.78 -2.26
N LYS A 227 20.66 9.58 -3.16
CA LYS A 227 21.92 10.32 -2.93
C LYS A 227 21.71 11.65 -2.21
N GLU A 228 20.49 12.17 -2.21
CA GLU A 228 20.13 13.45 -1.58
C GLU A 228 19.74 13.30 -0.10
N ALA A 229 19.52 14.43 0.58
CA ALA A 229 18.99 14.45 1.94
C ALA A 229 17.52 14.01 1.98
N TRP A 230 17.10 13.33 3.04
CA TRP A 230 15.72 12.90 3.26
C TRP A 230 15.20 13.51 4.53
N LYS A 231 13.94 13.96 4.52
CA LYS A 231 13.28 14.37 5.77
C LYS A 231 13.10 13.13 6.67
N PRO A 232 13.18 13.24 8.00
CA PRO A 232 12.99 12.11 8.92
C PRO A 232 11.69 11.32 8.68
N GLN A 233 10.60 12.01 8.33
CA GLN A 233 9.31 11.37 8.02
C GLN A 233 9.32 10.48 6.76
N HIS A 234 10.32 10.60 5.87
CA HIS A 234 10.43 9.79 4.65
C HIS A 234 11.29 8.52 4.83
N GLN A 235 11.85 8.30 6.03
CA GLN A 235 12.68 7.11 6.30
C GLN A 235 11.98 5.76 6.02
N PRO A 236 10.66 5.60 6.26
CA PRO A 236 9.97 4.35 5.93
C PRO A 236 10.05 4.00 4.43
N LEU A 237 9.88 5.01 3.55
CA LEU A 237 10.05 4.82 2.11
C LEU A 237 11.49 4.48 1.74
N LYS A 238 12.47 5.09 2.41
CA LYS A 238 13.89 4.79 2.22
C LYS A 238 14.21 3.32 2.50
N LEU A 239 13.62 2.74 3.55
CA LEU A 239 13.76 1.31 3.88
C LEU A 239 13.18 0.40 2.78
N LEU A 240 12.13 0.85 2.10
CA LEU A 240 11.45 0.11 1.04
C LEU A 240 12.11 0.24 -0.33
N LEU A 241 13.04 1.20 -0.51
CA LEU A 241 13.68 1.45 -1.80
C LEU A 241 14.26 0.21 -2.48
N PRO A 242 14.96 -0.72 -1.80
CA PRO A 242 15.47 -1.91 -2.46
C PRO A 242 14.36 -2.74 -3.09
N ARG A 243 13.24 -2.92 -2.39
CA ARG A 243 12.08 -3.68 -2.90
C ARG A 243 11.35 -2.95 -4.03
N LEU A 244 11.23 -1.63 -3.94
CA LEU A 244 10.67 -0.81 -5.02
C LEU A 244 11.55 -0.87 -6.28
N LYS A 245 12.87 -0.76 -6.11
CA LYS A 245 13.83 -0.82 -7.21
C LYS A 245 13.87 -2.19 -7.86
N ASP A 246 13.77 -3.26 -7.08
CA ASP A 246 13.67 -4.62 -7.59
C ASP A 246 12.41 -4.79 -8.46
N MET A 247 11.23 -4.46 -7.91
CA MET A 247 9.96 -4.52 -8.62
C MET A 247 9.97 -3.69 -9.91
N LEU A 248 10.37 -2.41 -9.82
CA LEU A 248 10.46 -1.54 -10.99
C LEU A 248 11.51 -2.02 -11.98
N GLY A 249 12.62 -2.61 -11.51
CA GLY A 249 13.69 -3.17 -12.33
C GLY A 249 13.19 -4.27 -13.27
N HIS A 250 12.28 -5.11 -12.79
CA HIS A 250 11.62 -6.12 -13.61
C HIS A 250 10.69 -5.53 -14.67
N LEU A 251 10.06 -4.38 -14.38
CA LEU A 251 9.13 -3.72 -15.29
C LEU A 251 9.82 -2.74 -16.23
N ALA A 252 11.02 -2.27 -15.91
CA ALA A 252 11.70 -1.22 -16.65
C ALA A 252 12.29 -1.72 -17.96
N LEU A 253 12.19 -0.87 -18.99
CA LEU A 253 13.02 -1.04 -20.17
C LEU A 253 14.47 -0.76 -19.83
N LYS A 254 15.37 -1.61 -20.31
CA LYS A 254 16.82 -1.39 -20.18
C LYS A 254 17.26 -0.15 -20.95
N LYS A 255 16.66 0.08 -22.12
CA LYS A 255 16.94 1.19 -23.04
C LYS A 255 15.64 1.72 -23.64
N SER A 256 15.59 3.03 -23.84
CA SER A 256 14.48 3.69 -24.53
C SER A 256 14.45 3.30 -26.01
N PRO A 257 13.28 3.17 -26.64
CA PRO A 257 13.15 3.00 -28.09
C PRO A 257 13.79 4.12 -28.92
N SER A 258 14.10 5.27 -28.31
CA SER A 258 14.80 6.38 -28.95
C SER A 258 16.33 6.21 -29.00
N GLN A 259 16.89 5.22 -28.31
CA GLN A 259 18.34 4.96 -28.28
C GLN A 259 18.78 4.08 -29.46
N GLU A 260 19.96 4.38 -30.04
CA GLU A 260 20.48 3.71 -31.24
C GLU A 260 20.71 2.20 -31.07
N ASP A 261 20.98 1.75 -29.85
CA ASP A 261 21.29 0.37 -29.48
C ASP A 261 20.10 -0.35 -28.79
N TYR A 262 18.88 0.14 -29.03
CA TYR A 262 17.63 -0.48 -28.63
C TYR A 262 17.36 -1.79 -29.39
N SER A 263 16.91 -2.82 -28.66
CA SER A 263 16.46 -4.09 -29.23
C SER A 263 14.98 -4.30 -28.98
N GLN A 264 14.23 -4.70 -30.01
CA GLN A 264 12.84 -5.11 -29.85
C GLN A 264 12.70 -6.35 -28.95
N GLU A 265 13.75 -7.18 -28.83
CA GLU A 265 13.74 -8.28 -27.88
C GLU A 265 13.69 -7.81 -26.43
N ASP A 266 14.36 -6.70 -26.09
CA ASP A 266 14.32 -6.15 -24.72
C ASP A 266 12.89 -5.75 -24.36
N TYR A 267 12.14 -5.25 -25.34
CA TYR A 267 10.75 -4.88 -25.19
C TYR A 267 9.83 -6.09 -25.03
N LEU A 268 10.04 -7.14 -25.83
CA LEU A 268 9.32 -8.40 -25.67
C LEU A 268 9.60 -9.04 -24.31
N ARG A 269 10.86 -9.03 -23.85
CA ARG A 269 11.24 -9.54 -22.52
C ARG A 269 10.59 -8.72 -21.40
N GLN A 270 10.58 -7.40 -21.51
CA GLN A 270 9.93 -6.51 -20.54
C GLN A 270 8.41 -6.73 -20.49
N ASN A 271 7.73 -6.87 -21.63
CA ASN A 271 6.30 -7.17 -21.63
C ASN A 271 5.99 -8.55 -21.05
N PHE A 272 6.86 -9.55 -21.29
CA PHE A 272 6.72 -10.85 -20.64
C PHE A 272 6.92 -10.72 -19.12
N ALA A 273 7.86 -9.91 -18.65
CA ALA A 273 8.02 -9.60 -17.22
C ALA A 273 6.75 -8.95 -16.64
N LEU A 274 6.10 -8.06 -17.38
CA LEU A 274 4.82 -7.48 -16.99
C LEU A 274 3.70 -8.53 -16.92
N VAL A 275 3.64 -9.51 -17.83
CA VAL A 275 2.71 -10.64 -17.73
C VAL A 275 2.92 -11.41 -16.42
N LEU A 276 4.18 -11.71 -16.09
CA LEU A 276 4.54 -12.41 -14.85
C LEU A 276 4.17 -11.58 -13.61
N TRP A 277 4.43 -10.27 -13.63
CA TRP A 277 4.07 -9.35 -12.55
C TRP A 277 2.56 -9.30 -12.32
N LEU A 278 1.77 -9.16 -13.39
CA LEU A 278 0.31 -9.12 -13.30
C LEU A 278 -0.24 -10.46 -12.77
N LEU A 279 0.32 -11.58 -13.21
CA LEU A 279 -0.07 -12.92 -12.74
C LEU A 279 0.25 -13.14 -11.25
N GLN A 280 1.43 -12.72 -10.80
CA GLN A 280 1.84 -12.82 -9.40
C GLN A 280 0.94 -11.98 -8.49
N ASN A 281 0.51 -10.82 -8.98
CA ASN A 281 -0.38 -9.89 -8.28
C ASN A 281 -1.88 -10.18 -8.53
N GLN A 282 -2.21 -11.39 -9.00
CA GLN A 282 -3.59 -11.87 -9.18
C GLN A 282 -4.45 -11.01 -10.14
N GLN A 283 -3.84 -10.20 -11.02
CA GLN A 283 -4.52 -9.43 -12.06
C GLN A 283 -4.67 -10.32 -13.32
N PHE A 284 -5.38 -11.44 -13.17
CA PHE A 284 -5.44 -12.53 -14.16
C PHE A 284 -5.98 -12.08 -15.52
N GLU A 285 -6.97 -11.19 -15.53
CA GLU A 285 -7.59 -10.65 -16.74
C GLU A 285 -6.61 -9.83 -17.57
N LYS A 286 -5.84 -8.95 -16.92
CA LYS A 286 -4.83 -8.12 -17.58
C LYS A 286 -3.66 -8.99 -18.05
N ALA A 287 -3.20 -9.90 -17.20
CA ALA A 287 -2.12 -10.82 -17.53
C ALA A 287 -2.47 -11.71 -18.73
N LEU A 288 -3.68 -12.27 -18.78
CA LEU A 288 -4.15 -13.07 -19.94
C LEU A 288 -4.27 -12.23 -21.21
N GLY A 289 -4.83 -11.02 -21.09
CA GLY A 289 -4.93 -10.07 -22.20
C GLY A 289 -3.56 -9.74 -22.78
N LEU A 290 -2.62 -9.37 -21.91
CA LEU A 290 -1.26 -9.05 -22.33
C LEU A 290 -0.50 -10.26 -22.86
N ALA A 291 -0.64 -11.45 -22.25
CA ALA A 291 0.01 -12.67 -22.74
C ALA A 291 -0.42 -13.00 -24.17
N ARG A 292 -1.71 -12.81 -24.49
CA ARG A 292 -2.24 -12.99 -25.85
C ARG A 292 -1.65 -11.99 -26.83
N GLU A 293 -1.60 -10.70 -26.47
CA GLU A 293 -0.97 -9.69 -27.31
C GLU A 293 0.54 -9.94 -27.49
N TRP A 294 1.20 -10.41 -26.44
CA TRP A 294 2.60 -10.79 -26.46
C TRP A 294 2.87 -11.94 -27.43
N MET A 295 2.02 -12.98 -27.46
CA MET A 295 2.18 -14.09 -28.40
C MET A 295 2.08 -13.64 -29.87
N VAL A 296 1.17 -12.72 -30.20
CA VAL A 296 1.11 -12.11 -31.54
C VAL A 296 2.40 -11.36 -31.85
N SER A 297 2.88 -10.60 -30.88
CA SER A 297 4.09 -9.79 -31.01
C SER A 297 5.35 -10.63 -31.23
N PHE A 298 5.48 -11.71 -30.46
CA PHE A 298 6.55 -12.69 -30.60
C PHE A 298 6.48 -13.43 -31.94
N ALA A 299 5.28 -13.88 -32.35
CA ALA A 299 5.09 -14.55 -33.64
C ALA A 299 5.49 -13.65 -34.81
N GLN A 300 5.15 -12.36 -34.75
CA GLN A 300 5.58 -11.40 -35.75
C GLN A 300 7.11 -11.27 -35.75
N TYR A 301 7.71 -10.95 -34.60
CA TYR A 301 9.16 -10.76 -34.47
C TYR A 301 9.93 -11.98 -34.99
N ARG A 302 9.52 -13.19 -34.59
CA ARG A 302 10.22 -14.42 -34.95
C ARG A 302 10.13 -14.75 -36.45
N ARG A 303 9.01 -14.43 -37.10
CA ARG A 303 8.78 -14.74 -38.52
C ARG A 303 9.30 -13.66 -39.46
N GLN A 304 9.31 -12.40 -39.03
CA GLN A 304 9.61 -11.25 -39.88
C GLN A 304 10.94 -10.56 -39.51
N GLY A 305 11.56 -10.91 -38.38
CA GLY A 305 12.76 -10.27 -37.84
C GLY A 305 12.50 -8.94 -37.12
N SER A 306 11.26 -8.45 -37.17
CA SER A 306 10.78 -7.26 -36.48
C SER A 306 9.30 -7.39 -36.13
N TRP A 307 8.85 -6.65 -35.14
CA TRP A 307 7.46 -6.50 -34.75
C TRP A 307 7.07 -5.02 -34.71
N TYR A 308 5.81 -4.73 -35.06
CA TYR A 308 5.27 -3.38 -35.15
C TYR A 308 4.02 -3.26 -34.26
N PRO A 309 4.16 -2.86 -32.98
CA PRO A 309 3.07 -2.85 -32.00
C PRO A 309 1.83 -2.06 -32.42
N ILE A 310 2.03 -1.03 -33.26
CA ILE A 310 1.00 -0.06 -33.64
C ILE A 310 0.41 -0.39 -35.01
N SER A 311 1.12 -1.17 -35.84
CA SER A 311 0.68 -1.49 -37.20
C SER A 311 -0.44 -2.52 -37.17
N PHE A 312 -1.64 -2.07 -37.53
CA PHE A 312 -2.83 -2.92 -37.59
C PHE A 312 -2.65 -4.08 -38.57
N ASP A 313 -2.19 -3.80 -39.80
CA ASP A 313 -2.06 -4.82 -40.85
C ASP A 313 -1.06 -5.90 -40.47
N SER A 314 0.10 -5.48 -39.97
CA SER A 314 1.15 -6.35 -39.44
C SER A 314 0.66 -7.27 -38.32
N ARG A 315 -0.09 -6.71 -37.35
CA ARG A 315 -0.64 -7.50 -36.24
C ARG A 315 -1.71 -8.47 -36.71
N LYS A 316 -2.58 -8.02 -37.61
CA LYS A 316 -3.65 -8.83 -38.20
C LYS A 316 -3.09 -10.00 -39.02
N GLU A 317 -1.98 -9.80 -39.73
CA GLU A 317 -1.27 -10.86 -40.46
C GLU A 317 -0.76 -11.95 -39.51
N ALA A 318 -0.05 -11.55 -38.44
CA ALA A 318 0.48 -12.48 -37.45
C ALA A 318 -0.63 -13.23 -36.70
N GLU A 319 -1.66 -12.53 -36.23
CA GLU A 319 -2.83 -13.13 -35.59
C GLU A 319 -3.60 -14.05 -36.54
N GLY A 320 -3.78 -13.63 -37.79
CA GLY A 320 -4.43 -14.41 -38.84
C GLY A 320 -3.71 -15.74 -39.08
N TRP A 321 -2.38 -15.71 -39.18
CA TRP A 321 -1.57 -16.92 -39.32
C TRP A 321 -1.71 -17.85 -38.11
N LEU A 322 -1.63 -17.34 -36.88
CA LEU A 322 -1.83 -18.14 -35.67
C LEU A 322 -3.20 -18.82 -35.66
N ASN A 323 -4.25 -18.10 -36.07
CA ASN A 323 -5.61 -18.63 -36.15
C ASN A 323 -5.78 -19.66 -37.27
N SER A 324 -5.18 -19.47 -38.44
CA SER A 324 -5.24 -20.45 -39.53
C SER A 324 -4.47 -21.73 -39.19
N CYS A 325 -3.36 -21.64 -38.45
CA CYS A 325 -2.68 -22.82 -37.88
C CYS A 325 -3.59 -23.59 -36.91
N VAL A 326 -4.30 -22.90 -35.99
CA VAL A 326 -5.25 -23.55 -35.06
C VAL A 326 -6.39 -24.26 -35.81
N LYS A 327 -6.87 -23.69 -36.92
CA LYS A 327 -7.95 -24.27 -37.73
C LYS A 327 -7.48 -25.37 -38.68
N GLY A 328 -6.17 -25.57 -38.83
CA GLY A 328 -5.59 -26.48 -39.83
C GLY A 328 -5.72 -25.99 -41.27
N GLU A 329 -6.00 -24.70 -41.48
CA GLU A 329 -6.05 -24.06 -42.80
C GLU A 329 -4.64 -23.81 -43.36
N THR A 330 -3.62 -23.82 -42.49
CA THR A 330 -2.21 -23.63 -42.84
C THR A 330 -1.36 -24.65 -42.10
N GLU A 331 -0.37 -25.22 -42.78
CA GLU A 331 0.58 -26.16 -42.18
C GLU A 331 1.35 -25.47 -41.04
N THR A 332 1.37 -26.12 -39.88
CA THR A 332 2.09 -25.62 -38.70
C THR A 332 3.48 -26.25 -38.68
N PRO A 333 4.57 -25.46 -38.76
CA PRO A 333 5.92 -26.01 -38.68
C PRO A 333 6.14 -26.71 -37.32
N GLU A 334 6.99 -27.74 -37.30
CA GLU A 334 7.18 -28.60 -36.12
C GLU A 334 7.51 -27.80 -34.85
N GLU A 335 8.44 -26.84 -34.96
CA GLU A 335 8.87 -25.99 -33.84
C GLU A 335 7.73 -25.14 -33.25
N TRP A 336 6.65 -24.88 -34.00
CA TRP A 336 5.53 -24.02 -33.60
C TRP A 336 4.34 -24.77 -33.00
N LYS A 337 4.30 -26.12 -33.05
CA LYS A 337 3.12 -26.89 -32.65
C LYS A 337 2.68 -26.60 -31.21
N ASP A 338 3.61 -26.61 -30.27
CA ASP A 338 3.31 -26.34 -28.86
C ASP A 338 2.90 -24.88 -28.64
N PHE A 339 3.50 -23.94 -29.38
CA PHE A 339 3.13 -22.52 -29.33
C PHE A 339 1.70 -22.29 -29.84
N ILE A 340 1.31 -22.94 -30.95
CA ILE A 340 -0.04 -22.88 -31.50
C ILE A 340 -1.06 -23.52 -30.56
N GLN A 341 -0.71 -24.63 -29.90
CA GLN A 341 -1.57 -25.23 -28.88
C GLN A 341 -1.78 -24.27 -27.69
N LEU A 342 -0.71 -23.63 -27.20
CA LEU A 342 -0.80 -22.63 -26.14
C LEU A 342 -1.60 -21.39 -26.57
N TRP A 343 -1.48 -20.96 -27.83
CA TRP A 343 -2.27 -19.87 -28.39
C TRP A 343 -3.76 -20.18 -28.27
N ARG A 344 -4.19 -21.37 -28.74
CA ARG A 344 -5.57 -21.84 -28.61
C ARG A 344 -6.04 -21.88 -27.15
N ASP A 345 -5.23 -22.49 -26.30
CA ASP A 345 -5.55 -22.71 -24.88
C ASP A 345 -5.71 -21.40 -24.10
N LEU A 346 -4.77 -20.47 -24.26
CA LEU A 346 -4.82 -19.15 -23.64
C LEU A 346 -5.97 -18.32 -24.22
N GLY A 347 -6.29 -18.48 -25.51
CA GLY A 347 -7.47 -17.86 -26.11
C GLY A 347 -8.77 -18.34 -25.45
N ASN A 348 -8.89 -19.66 -25.24
CA ASN A 348 -10.03 -20.25 -24.55
C ASN A 348 -10.12 -19.80 -23.07
N LEU A 349 -8.98 -19.65 -22.39
CA LEU A 349 -8.92 -19.17 -21.00
C LEU A 349 -9.27 -17.69 -20.88
N ARG A 350 -8.71 -16.85 -21.76
CA ARG A 350 -9.05 -15.43 -21.86
C ARG A 350 -10.53 -15.22 -22.15
N ASN A 351 -11.11 -15.97 -23.09
CA ASN A 351 -12.52 -15.82 -23.45
C ASN A 351 -13.45 -16.20 -22.28
N ASP A 352 -13.11 -17.26 -21.54
CA ASP A 352 -13.84 -17.65 -20.33
C ASP A 352 -13.92 -16.50 -19.30
N LEU A 353 -12.77 -15.87 -19.03
CA LEU A 353 -12.67 -14.77 -18.07
C LEU A 353 -13.29 -13.46 -18.57
N MET A 354 -13.05 -13.11 -19.85
CA MET A 354 -13.47 -11.82 -20.43
C MET A 354 -14.94 -11.79 -20.84
N HIS A 355 -15.57 -12.95 -21.03
CA HIS A 355 -17.02 -13.06 -21.15
C HIS A 355 -17.70 -13.34 -19.81
N PHE A 356 -17.00 -13.13 -18.68
CA PHE A 356 -17.54 -13.26 -17.33
C PHE A 356 -18.21 -14.63 -17.07
N GLY A 357 -17.70 -15.71 -17.66
CA GLY A 357 -18.27 -17.04 -17.53
C GLY A 357 -19.60 -17.26 -18.26
N PHE A 358 -20.04 -16.35 -19.14
CA PHE A 358 -21.26 -16.52 -19.95
C PHE A 358 -21.07 -17.53 -21.09
N ARG A 359 -20.94 -18.80 -20.73
CA ARG A 359 -20.79 -19.93 -21.65
C ARG A 359 -21.33 -21.23 -21.05
N GLU A 360 -21.49 -22.24 -21.90
CA GLU A 360 -21.66 -23.60 -21.44
C GLU A 360 -20.38 -24.11 -20.76
N SER A 361 -20.53 -24.61 -19.52
CA SER A 361 -19.45 -25.12 -18.67
C SER A 361 -18.30 -24.11 -18.43
N PRO A 362 -18.55 -23.01 -17.69
CA PRO A 362 -17.48 -22.09 -17.30
C PRO A 362 -16.43 -22.82 -16.47
N ARG A 363 -15.16 -22.39 -16.57
CA ARG A 363 -14.11 -22.98 -15.75
C ARG A 363 -14.36 -22.75 -14.26
N GLY A 364 -13.89 -23.69 -13.44
CA GLY A 364 -13.90 -23.54 -11.99
C GLY A 364 -13.01 -22.38 -11.57
N LYS A 365 -13.55 -21.46 -10.76
CA LYS A 365 -12.80 -20.27 -10.27
C LYS A 365 -11.45 -20.62 -9.60
N GLU A 366 -11.36 -21.77 -8.96
CA GLU A 366 -10.16 -22.24 -8.26
C GLU A 366 -9.07 -22.76 -9.20
N SER A 367 -9.44 -23.22 -10.41
CA SER A 367 -8.47 -23.77 -11.37
C SER A 367 -7.81 -22.71 -12.23
N ILE A 368 -8.45 -21.54 -12.43
CA ILE A 368 -7.95 -20.48 -13.33
C ILE A 368 -6.52 -20.02 -12.97
N PRO A 369 -6.18 -19.70 -11.70
CA PRO A 369 -4.84 -19.24 -11.36
C PRO A 369 -3.76 -20.29 -11.64
N GLN A 370 -4.03 -21.55 -11.32
CA GLN A 370 -3.10 -22.66 -11.55
C GLN A 370 -2.95 -22.95 -13.05
N GLU A 371 -4.07 -23.10 -13.77
CA GLU A 371 -4.08 -23.35 -15.21
C GLU A 371 -3.32 -22.26 -15.96
N PHE A 372 -3.49 -20.99 -15.56
CA PHE A 372 -2.78 -19.90 -16.21
C PHE A 372 -1.28 -19.92 -15.94
N ARG A 373 -0.84 -20.15 -14.69
CA ARG A 373 0.58 -20.30 -14.34
C ARG A 373 1.23 -21.41 -15.15
N GLU A 374 0.62 -22.59 -15.19
CA GLU A 374 1.13 -23.73 -15.97
C GLU A 374 1.26 -23.40 -17.46
N LYS A 375 0.31 -22.67 -18.03
CA LYS A 375 0.37 -22.25 -19.45
C LYS A 375 1.45 -21.21 -19.71
N ILE A 376 1.69 -20.27 -18.79
CA ILE A 376 2.76 -19.28 -18.93
C ILE A 376 4.15 -19.92 -18.74
N ASP A 377 4.30 -20.85 -17.81
CA ASP A 377 5.55 -21.60 -17.65
C ASP A 377 5.85 -22.44 -18.90
N LYS A 378 4.85 -23.16 -19.44
CA LYS A 378 4.98 -23.88 -20.72
C LYS A 378 5.30 -22.94 -21.87
N LEU A 379 4.67 -21.76 -21.94
CA LEU A 379 4.97 -20.76 -22.96
C LEU A 379 6.43 -20.32 -22.89
N ARG A 380 6.96 -20.09 -21.67
CA ARG A 380 8.38 -19.75 -21.46
C ARG A 380 9.30 -20.88 -21.92
N ASP A 381 8.97 -22.14 -21.65
CA ASP A 381 9.79 -23.27 -22.08
C ASP A 381 9.78 -23.44 -23.61
N VAL A 382 8.62 -23.27 -24.25
CA VAL A 382 8.49 -23.33 -25.72
C VAL A 382 9.32 -22.24 -26.39
N ILE A 383 9.22 -20.98 -25.95
CA ILE A 383 10.01 -19.90 -26.56
C ILE A 383 11.50 -20.02 -26.27
N ARG A 384 11.89 -20.62 -25.13
CA ARG A 384 13.30 -20.96 -24.85
C ARG A 384 13.81 -21.99 -25.87
N GLY A 385 13.01 -22.99 -26.22
CA GLY A 385 13.29 -23.93 -27.32
C GLY A 385 13.42 -23.25 -28.69
N MET A 386 12.81 -22.08 -28.86
CA MET A 386 12.95 -21.21 -30.04
C MET A 386 14.10 -20.20 -29.91
N ASN A 387 15.07 -20.42 -29.02
CA ASN A 387 16.21 -19.51 -28.77
C ASN A 387 15.79 -18.10 -28.32
N PHE A 388 14.68 -17.96 -27.59
CA PHE A 388 14.26 -16.69 -27.01
C PHE A 388 14.07 -16.84 -25.50
N GLU A 389 14.98 -16.25 -24.73
CA GLU A 389 14.90 -16.27 -23.26
C GLU A 389 14.09 -15.08 -22.73
N CYS A 390 13.07 -15.39 -21.94
CA CYS A 390 12.31 -14.45 -21.13
C CYS A 390 12.74 -14.56 -19.65
N PRO A 391 12.54 -13.49 -18.86
CA PRO A 391 12.84 -13.52 -17.44
C PRO A 391 12.05 -14.62 -16.71
N GLU A 392 12.66 -15.17 -15.66
CA GLU A 392 11.96 -16.03 -14.71
C GLU A 392 11.04 -15.18 -13.83
N GLY A 393 10.00 -15.81 -13.24
CA GLY A 393 9.09 -15.11 -12.33
C GLY A 393 9.86 -14.39 -11.23
N MET A 394 9.35 -13.23 -10.79
CA MET A 394 9.96 -12.56 -9.64
C MET A 394 9.90 -13.51 -8.45
N GLY A 395 11.00 -13.63 -7.70
CA GLY A 395 11.03 -14.48 -6.51
C GLY A 395 9.80 -14.23 -5.65
N SER A 396 9.19 -15.30 -5.12
CA SER A 396 8.00 -15.20 -4.28
C SER A 396 8.18 -14.06 -3.28
N PRO A 397 7.17 -13.19 -3.07
CA PRO A 397 7.21 -12.31 -1.91
C PRO A 397 7.28 -13.28 -0.74
N ARG A 398 8.39 -13.28 0.00
CA ARG A 398 8.41 -13.94 1.30
C ARG A 398 7.39 -13.17 2.12
N ALA A 399 6.25 -13.83 2.39
CA ALA A 399 5.27 -13.37 3.35
C ALA A 399 5.91 -13.30 4.74
#